data_AF-A0A6B0W641-F1
#
_entry.id   AF-A0A6B0W641-F1
#
_cell.length_a   1.000
_cell.length_b   1.000
_cell.length_c   1.000
_cell.angle_alpha   90.00
_cell.angle_beta   90.00
_cell.angle_gamma   90.00
#
_symmetry.space_group_name_H-M   'P 1'
#
loop_
_entity.id
_entity.type
_entity.pdbx_description
1 polymer ?
#
loop_
_entity_poly.entity_id
_entity_poly.type
_entity_poly.pdbx_seq_one_letter_code
_entity_poly.pdbx_strand_id
1 'polypeptide(L)' 'MRSLVPAAMLVSAVTLAPASAGAANLAVGDAAPDFTLPSTDGSQVTLSSFAGQKNVVLAFFPKAFTAG' A
#
# COMPACT_ATOMS: atom_id res chain seq x y z
N MET A 1 17.52 1.47 -54.73
CA MET A 1 16.32 0.63 -54.55
C MET A 1 16.72 -0.69 -53.90
N ARG A 2 16.49 -0.84 -52.59
CA ARG A 2 16.18 -2.08 -51.84
C ARG A 2 16.29 -1.79 -50.34
N SER A 3 15.19 -2.07 -49.66
CA SER A 3 14.80 -1.65 -48.31
C SER A 3 15.09 -2.74 -47.25
N LEU A 4 14.72 -2.46 -45.98
CA LEU A 4 14.35 -3.38 -44.89
C LEU A 4 15.51 -3.92 -44.01
N VAL A 5 15.52 -3.87 -42.67
CA VAL A 5 14.50 -3.74 -41.59
C VAL A 5 15.19 -3.14 -40.33
N PRO A 6 14.58 -2.26 -39.50
CA PRO A 6 15.06 -2.03 -38.15
C PRO A 6 14.47 -3.08 -37.20
N ALA A 7 15.33 -3.87 -36.55
CA ALA A 7 14.92 -4.83 -35.53
C ALA A 7 14.36 -4.08 -34.32
N ALA A 8 13.04 -4.05 -34.21
CA ALA A 8 12.32 -3.59 -33.04
C ALA A 8 12.54 -4.61 -31.90
N MET A 9 13.43 -4.29 -30.95
CA MET A 9 13.42 -4.96 -29.66
C MET A 9 12.33 -4.36 -28.78
N LEU A 10 11.20 -5.06 -28.74
CA LEU A 10 10.19 -4.92 -27.71
C LEU A 10 10.81 -5.22 -26.34
N VAL A 11 11.04 -4.19 -25.54
CA VAL A 11 11.24 -4.36 -24.09
C VAL A 11 9.85 -4.35 -23.46
N SER A 12 9.47 -5.51 -22.94
CA SER A 12 8.20 -5.77 -22.25
C SER A 12 7.94 -4.74 -21.15
N ALA A 13 6.82 -4.03 -21.26
CA ALA A 13 6.27 -3.29 -20.14
C ALA A 13 5.83 -4.31 -19.08
N VAL A 14 6.60 -4.44 -18.00
CA VAL A 14 6.12 -5.06 -16.76
C VAL A 14 5.05 -4.11 -16.22
N THR A 15 3.80 -4.39 -16.54
CA THR A 15 2.66 -3.72 -15.94
C THR A 15 2.59 -4.15 -14.49
N LEU A 16 3.09 -3.30 -13.59
CA LEU A 16 2.84 -3.43 -12.15
C LEU A 16 1.33 -3.25 -11.96
N ALA A 17 0.58 -4.35 -11.95
CA ALA A 17 -0.82 -4.31 -11.60
C ALA A 17 -0.92 -3.67 -10.21
N PRO A 18 -1.77 -2.64 -10.01
CA PRO A 18 -2.03 -2.17 -8.66
C PRO A 18 -2.63 -3.38 -7.94
N ALA A 19 -1.95 -3.83 -6.88
CA ALA A 19 -2.57 -4.73 -5.92
C ALA A 19 -3.74 -3.95 -5.34
N SER A 20 -4.91 -4.14 -5.95
CA SER A 20 -6.18 -3.78 -5.40
C SER A 20 -6.26 -4.52 -4.07
N ALA A 21 -5.86 -3.82 -3.00
CA ALA A 21 -6.20 -4.17 -1.63
C ALA A 21 -7.71 -3.95 -1.49
N GLY A 22 -8.49 -4.75 -2.22
CA GLY A 22 -9.87 -4.99 -1.88
C GLY A 22 -9.85 -5.49 -0.44
N ALA A 23 -10.76 -4.97 0.38
CA ALA A 23 -10.84 -5.28 1.80
C ALA A 23 -11.05 -6.79 2.01
N ALA A 24 -9.96 -7.53 1.98
CA ALA A 24 -9.91 -8.92 2.39
C ALA A 24 -10.17 -8.92 3.90
N ASN A 25 -11.04 -9.82 4.35
CA ASN A 25 -11.18 -10.06 5.77
C ASN A 25 -9.83 -10.59 6.28
N LEU A 26 -9.22 -9.87 7.21
CA LEU A 26 -7.96 -10.29 7.82
C LEU A 26 -8.22 -11.44 8.79
N ALA A 27 -7.44 -12.53 8.65
CA ALA A 27 -7.40 -13.62 9.60
C ALA A 27 -6.25 -13.44 10.60
N VAL A 28 -6.31 -14.18 11.71
CA VAL A 28 -5.21 -14.21 12.68
C VAL A 28 -3.97 -14.81 12.01
N GLY A 29 -2.84 -14.11 12.13
CA GLY A 29 -1.57 -14.51 11.54
C GLY A 29 -1.29 -13.88 10.17
N ASP A 30 -2.29 -13.25 9.53
CA ASP A 30 -2.06 -12.49 8.31
C ASP A 30 -1.13 -11.30 8.59
N ALA A 31 -0.27 -11.00 7.61
CA ALA A 31 0.50 -9.78 7.63
C ALA A 31 -0.46 -8.58 7.53
N ALA A 32 -0.34 -7.64 8.47
CA ALA A 32 -1.13 -6.41 8.42
C ALA A 32 -0.81 -5.62 7.14
N PRO A 33 -1.83 -5.15 6.39
CA PRO A 33 -1.61 -4.31 5.22
C PRO A 33 -0.87 -3.02 5.61
N ASP A 34 0.17 -2.67 4.85
CA ASP A 34 0.89 -1.43 5.13
C ASP A 34 0.09 -0.22 4.63
N PHE A 35 0.15 0.86 5.39
CA PHE A 35 -0.49 2.13 5.04
C PHE A 35 0.28 3.28 5.65
N THR A 36 0.15 4.45 5.01
CA THR A 36 0.64 5.73 5.53
C THR A 36 -0.54 6.67 5.71
N LEU A 37 -0.70 7.23 6.91
CA LEU A 37 -1.76 8.17 7.24
C LEU A 37 -1.18 9.46 7.85
N PRO A 38 -1.86 10.60 7.67
CA PRO A 38 -1.52 11.81 8.39
C PRO A 38 -1.86 11.67 9.88
N SER A 39 -0.94 12.12 10.71
CA SER A 39 -1.11 12.27 12.17
C SER A 39 -1.75 13.62 12.50
N THR A 40 -2.14 13.81 13.76
CA THR A 40 -2.74 15.05 14.28
C THR A 40 -1.86 16.29 14.08
N ASP A 41 -0.54 16.11 14.09
CA ASP A 41 0.45 17.16 13.86
C ASP A 41 0.79 17.37 12.37
N GLY A 42 0.13 16.66 11.46
CA GLY A 42 0.36 16.72 10.01
C GLY A 42 1.57 15.92 9.54
N SER A 43 2.29 15.24 10.45
CA SER A 43 3.34 14.30 10.08
C SER A 43 2.75 13.03 9.45
N GLN A 44 3.53 12.32 8.63
CA GLN A 44 3.12 11.05 8.05
C GLN A 44 3.55 9.89 8.95
N VAL A 45 2.62 8.98 9.22
CA VAL A 45 2.88 7.76 10.00
C VAL A 45 2.65 6.54 9.12
N THR A 46 3.68 5.71 8.96
CA THR A 46 3.60 4.44 8.22
C THR A 46 3.57 3.26 9.19
N LEU A 47 2.63 2.33 9.02
CA LEU A 47 2.48 1.16 9.91
C LEU A 47 3.77 0.33 10.00
N SER A 48 4.41 0.06 8.86
CA SER A 48 5.66 -0.72 8.80
C SER A 48 6.83 -0.11 9.57
N SER A 49 6.80 1.19 9.90
CA SER A 49 7.84 1.83 10.72
C SER A 49 7.91 1.29 12.16
N PHE A 50 6.85 0.63 12.63
CA PHE A 50 6.79 0.02 13.97
C PHE A 50 7.07 -1.48 13.98
N ALA A 51 7.17 -2.12 12.82
CA ALA A 51 7.38 -3.56 12.70
C ALA A 51 8.67 -4.01 13.41
N GLY A 52 8.58 -5.04 14.24
CA GLY A 52 9.72 -5.59 15.00
C GLY A 52 10.22 -4.71 16.15
N GLN A 53 9.67 -3.50 16.34
CA GLN A 53 10.08 -2.61 17.42
C GLN A 53 9.16 -2.70 18.63
N LYS A 54 7.85 -2.86 18.41
CA LYS A 54 6.82 -2.95 19.45
C LYS A 54 5.51 -3.53 18.93
N ASN A 55 4.66 -3.97 19.85
CA ASN A 55 3.28 -4.35 19.52
C ASN A 55 2.47 -3.09 19.19
N VAL A 56 1.57 -3.21 18.21
CA VAL A 56 0.72 -2.11 17.73
C VAL A 56 -0.74 -2.54 17.78
N VAL A 57 -1.61 -1.63 18.23
CA VAL A 57 -3.07 -1.81 18.23
C VAL A 57 -3.68 -0.73 17.35
N LEU A 58 -4.54 -1.11 16.40
CA LEU A 58 -5.30 -0.19 15.57
C LEU A 58 -6.73 -0.09 16.09
N ALA A 59 -7.19 1.13 16.36
CA ALA A 59 -8.54 1.44 16.79
C ALA A 59 -9.18 2.43 15.81
N PHE A 60 -10.38 2.09 15.33
CA PHE A 60 -11.16 2.94 14.44
C PHE A 60 -12.40 3.44 15.18
N PHE A 61 -12.67 4.73 15.07
CA PHE A 61 -13.90 5.34 15.58
C PHE A 61 -14.48 6.28 14.51
N PRO A 62 -15.81 6.44 14.42
CA PRO A 62 -16.43 7.16 13.30
C PRO A 62 -16.01 8.62 13.19
N LYS A 63 -15.91 9.31 14.33
CA LYS A 63 -15.59 10.73 14.38
C LYS A 63 -15.05 11.14 15.75
N ALA A 64 -14.02 11.98 15.75
CA ALA A 64 -13.50 12.61 16.95
C ALA A 64 -14.53 13.55 17.60
N PHE A 65 -14.41 13.74 18.92
CA PHE A 65 -15.24 14.68 19.70
C PHE A 65 -16.75 14.42 19.62
N THR A 66 -17.14 13.15 19.62
CA THR A 66 -18.54 12.71 19.69
C THR A 66 -18.74 11.80 20.89
N ALA A 67 -20.00 11.63 21.33
CA ALA A 67 -20.33 10.73 22.44
C ALA A 67 -20.21 9.23 22.07
N GLY A 68 -20.08 8.92 20.78
CA GLY A 68 -20.20 7.57 20.23
C GLY A 68 -21.36 7.46 19.26
#